data_AF-A0A3B8XB60-F1
#
_entry.id   AF-A0A3B8XB60-F1
#
_cell.length_a   1.000
_cell.length_b   1.000
_cell.length_c   1.000
_cell.angle_alpha   90.00
_cell.angle_beta   90.00
_cell.angle_gamma   90.00
#
_symmetry.space_group_name_H-M   'P 1'
#
loop_
_entity.id
_entity.type
_entity.pdbx_description
1 polymer ?
#
loop_
_entity_poly.entity_id
_entity_poly.type
_entity_poly.pdbx_seq_one_letter_code
_entity_poly.pdbx_strand_id
1 'polypeptide(L)'
;WARGEAGPYTVIASYITASEQFGFEPIPIFMLARDNVLVGDDPAKVTFEREGIYIDQKTGKPVAATTRYTYQDDEDRYVVSFTRTHDLSANRMVDTIKGVKRIAAKLMHFDGAYLRFVGDLQISRYRAGDLVETYKDDAIWELMYFGHPR
;
A
#
# COMPACT_ATOMS: atom_id res chain seq x y z
N TRP A 1 2.91 -1.17 2.13
CA TRP A 1 3.91 -1.96 1.38
C TRP A 1 3.22 -3.16 0.79
N ALA A 2 3.46 -3.46 -0.47
CA ALA A 2 2.84 -4.53 -1.24
C ALA A 2 3.88 -5.16 -2.15
N ARG A 3 3.72 -6.45 -2.41
CA ARG A 3 4.42 -7.16 -3.47
C ARG A 3 3.49 -8.17 -4.11
N GLY A 4 3.68 -8.47 -5.39
CA GLY A 4 2.93 -9.51 -6.05
C GLY A 4 3.41 -9.74 -7.48
N GLU A 5 2.84 -10.76 -8.10
CA GLU A 5 3.07 -11.13 -9.48
C GLU A 5 1.70 -11.30 -10.15
N ALA A 6 1.55 -10.87 -11.39
CA ALA A 6 0.36 -11.14 -12.18
C ALA A 6 0.74 -11.25 -13.67
N GLY A 7 0.62 -12.45 -14.23
CA GLY A 7 1.11 -12.74 -15.57
C GLY A 7 2.62 -12.51 -15.68
N PRO A 8 3.12 -11.77 -16.70
CA PRO A 8 4.55 -11.52 -16.86
C PRO A 8 5.09 -10.46 -15.89
N TYR A 9 4.26 -9.87 -15.04
CA TYR A 9 4.63 -8.73 -14.21
C TYR A 9 4.96 -9.10 -12.78
N THR A 10 6.05 -8.55 -12.26
CA THR A 10 6.35 -8.52 -10.82
C THR A 10 6.32 -7.08 -10.35
N VAL A 11 5.68 -6.83 -9.20
CA VAL A 11 5.58 -5.48 -8.60
C VAL A 11 6.01 -5.46 -7.15
N ILE A 12 6.71 -4.39 -6.77
CA ILE A 12 6.89 -3.96 -5.38
C ILE A 12 6.40 -2.53 -5.29
N ALA A 13 5.52 -2.25 -4.34
CA ALA A 13 4.95 -0.92 -4.15
C ALA A 13 4.85 -0.55 -2.67
N SER A 14 5.14 0.69 -2.33
CA SER A 14 4.88 1.25 -1.01
C SER A 14 4.56 2.72 -1.14
N TYR A 15 3.69 3.20 -0.25
CA TYR A 15 3.42 4.61 -0.09
C TYR A 15 3.65 4.96 1.36
N ILE A 16 4.70 5.74 1.62
CA ILE A 16 5.15 6.10 2.97
C ILE A 16 4.85 7.58 3.17
N THR A 17 4.28 7.92 4.32
CA THR A 17 4.18 9.31 4.76
C THR A 17 5.36 9.62 5.67
N ALA A 18 6.15 10.63 5.34
CA ALA A 18 7.27 11.04 6.18
C ALA A 18 6.78 11.54 7.55
N SER A 19 7.68 11.61 8.53
CA SER A 19 7.36 12.18 9.84
C SER A 19 7.16 13.69 9.77
N GLU A 20 6.55 14.27 10.82
CA GLU A 20 6.19 15.69 10.90
C GLU A 20 7.38 16.63 10.64
N GLN A 21 8.57 16.29 11.14
CA GLN A 21 9.79 17.08 10.91
C GLN A 21 10.17 17.23 9.43
N PHE A 22 9.64 16.36 8.56
CA PHE A 22 9.80 16.39 7.10
C PHE A 22 8.50 16.80 6.39
N GLY A 23 7.59 17.48 7.07
CA GLY A 23 6.39 18.04 6.46
C GLY A 23 5.32 17.01 6.05
N PHE A 24 5.46 15.75 6.45
CA PHE A 24 4.59 14.64 6.01
C PHE A 24 4.67 14.37 4.50
N GLU A 25 5.79 14.71 3.86
CA GLU A 25 5.98 14.46 2.44
C GLU A 25 5.75 12.97 2.08
N PRO A 26 5.03 12.69 0.98
CA PRO A 26 4.84 11.33 0.51
C PRO A 26 6.12 10.81 -0.15
N ILE A 27 6.46 9.56 0.17
CA ILE A 27 7.61 8.84 -0.37
C ILE A 27 7.06 7.59 -1.06
N PRO A 28 6.69 7.67 -2.36
CA PRO A 28 6.32 6.49 -3.12
C PRO A 28 7.57 5.65 -3.40
N ILE A 29 7.44 4.34 -3.20
CA ILE A 29 8.39 3.34 -3.66
C ILE A 29 7.64 2.50 -4.68
N PHE A 30 8.17 2.38 -5.87
CA PHE A 30 7.54 1.62 -6.94
C PHE A 30 8.62 0.93 -7.77
N MET A 31 8.41 -0.35 -8.05
CA MET A 31 9.20 -1.12 -8.97
C MET A 31 8.28 -2.08 -9.69
N LEU A 32 8.31 -2.04 -11.02
CA LEU A 32 7.56 -2.91 -11.90
C LEU A 32 8.53 -3.54 -12.90
N ALA A 33 8.54 -4.87 -12.97
CA ALA A 33 9.23 -5.62 -13.99
C ALA A 33 8.24 -6.38 -14.85
N ARG A 34 8.58 -6.56 -16.13
CA ARG A 34 7.94 -7.50 -17.05
C ARG A 34 8.99 -8.50 -17.52
N ASP A 35 8.73 -9.80 -17.38
CA ASP A 35 9.65 -10.86 -17.80
C ASP A 35 11.08 -10.66 -17.23
N ASN A 36 11.16 -10.24 -15.96
CA ASN A 36 12.39 -9.87 -15.23
C ASN A 36 13.15 -8.64 -15.77
N VAL A 37 12.56 -7.88 -16.70
CA VAL A 37 13.10 -6.61 -17.18
C VAL A 37 12.37 -5.46 -16.48
N LEU A 38 13.14 -4.53 -15.91
CA LEU A 38 12.57 -3.34 -15.26
C LEU A 38 11.85 -2.47 -16.28
N VAL A 39 10.57 -2.19 -16.05
CA VAL A 39 9.72 -1.34 -16.91
C VAL A 39 9.18 -0.11 -16.19
N GLY A 40 9.40 0.02 -14.88
CA GLY A 40 9.16 1.25 -14.15
C GLY A 40 9.73 1.24 -12.74
N ASP A 41 10.51 2.26 -12.39
CA ASP A 41 11.16 2.41 -11.09
C ASP A 41 11.35 3.86 -10.63
N ASP A 42 11.01 4.84 -11.49
CA ASP A 42 11.09 6.25 -11.15
C ASP A 42 9.89 6.69 -10.29
N PRO A 43 10.08 7.02 -9.00
CA PRO A 43 9.00 7.45 -8.12
C PRO A 43 8.34 8.76 -8.56
N ALA A 44 9.02 9.62 -9.34
CA ALA A 44 8.46 10.87 -9.83
C ALA A 44 7.35 10.65 -10.89
N LYS A 45 7.31 9.45 -11.48
CA LYS A 45 6.33 9.04 -12.49
C LYS A 45 5.11 8.32 -11.89
N VAL A 46 5.05 8.22 -10.55
CA VAL A 46 4.01 7.46 -9.83
C VAL A 46 2.98 8.39 -9.21
N THR A 47 1.71 8.13 -9.50
CA THR A 47 0.58 8.66 -8.74
C THR A 47 -0.03 7.56 -7.88
N PHE A 48 -0.41 7.90 -6.64
CA PHE A 48 -1.03 6.98 -5.68
C PHE A 48 -2.45 7.43 -5.32
N GLU A 49 -3.39 6.50 -5.35
CA GLU A 49 -4.79 6.74 -5.00
C GLU A 49 -5.28 5.71 -3.98
N ARG A 50 -6.26 6.14 -3.16
CA ARG A 50 -6.95 5.31 -2.18
C ARG A 50 -8.46 5.43 -2.41
N GLU A 51 -9.13 4.29 -2.50
CA GLU A 51 -10.57 4.23 -2.71
C GLU A 51 -11.26 3.39 -1.62
N GLY A 52 -12.52 3.71 -1.33
CA GLY A 52 -13.32 2.97 -0.36
C GLY A 52 -12.73 2.98 1.05
N ILE A 53 -12.33 4.16 1.55
CA ILE A 53 -11.76 4.28 2.89
C ILE A 53 -12.83 3.97 3.94
N TYR A 54 -12.53 3.04 4.84
CA TYR A 54 -13.34 2.69 6.00
C TYR A 54 -12.50 2.74 7.29
N ILE A 55 -13.14 2.81 8.45
CA ILE A 55 -12.46 2.72 9.75
C ILE A 55 -12.44 1.25 10.18
N ASP A 56 -11.25 0.68 10.32
CA ASP A 56 -11.11 -0.66 10.86
C ASP A 56 -11.56 -0.71 12.32
N GLN A 57 -12.52 -1.59 12.64
CA GLN A 57 -13.15 -1.63 13.96
C GLN A 57 -12.16 -2.02 15.07
N LYS A 58 -11.13 -2.81 14.74
CA LYS A 58 -10.17 -3.31 15.75
C LYS A 58 -9.11 -2.28 16.10
N THR A 59 -8.58 -1.59 15.10
CA THR A 59 -7.45 -0.66 15.24
C THR A 59 -7.88 0.80 15.30
N GLY A 60 -9.09 1.13 14.84
CA GLY A 60 -9.58 2.51 14.71
C GLY A 60 -8.90 3.29 13.57
N LYS A 61 -8.14 2.62 12.70
CA LYS A 61 -7.40 3.26 11.62
C LYS A 61 -8.21 3.35 10.32
N PRO A 62 -8.03 4.41 9.53
CA PRO A 62 -8.55 4.43 8.17
C PRO A 62 -7.81 3.39 7.33
N VAL A 63 -8.56 2.61 6.56
CA VAL A 63 -8.03 1.59 5.66
C VAL A 63 -8.75 1.75 4.33
N ALA A 64 -8.00 1.73 3.23
CA ALA A 64 -8.58 1.76 1.89
C ALA A 64 -8.99 0.34 1.46
N ALA A 65 -10.17 0.20 0.86
CA ALA A 65 -10.58 -1.04 0.21
C ALA A 65 -9.69 -1.32 -1.02
N THR A 66 -9.33 -0.27 -1.77
CA THR A 66 -8.41 -0.36 -2.90
C THR A 66 -7.31 0.67 -2.79
N THR A 67 -6.08 0.25 -3.07
CA THR A 67 -4.94 1.14 -3.29
C THR A 67 -4.48 0.99 -4.72
N ARG A 68 -4.21 2.11 -5.40
CA ARG A 68 -3.84 2.12 -6.82
C ARG A 68 -2.58 2.94 -7.02
N TYR A 69 -1.64 2.37 -7.76
CA TYR A 69 -0.44 3.03 -8.25
C TYR A 69 -0.56 3.16 -9.77
N THR A 70 -0.39 4.38 -10.27
CA THR A 70 -0.32 4.63 -11.72
C THR A 70 1.07 5.13 -12.04
N TYR A 71 1.80 4.38 -12.87
CA TYR A 71 3.11 4.75 -13.39
C TYR A 71 2.96 5.20 -14.85
N GLN A 72 3.39 6.42 -15.16
CA GLN A 72 3.32 7.01 -16.51
C GLN A 72 4.71 7.26 -17.05
N ASP A 73 5.05 6.66 -18.17
CA ASP A 73 6.33 6.85 -18.84
C ASP A 73 6.14 6.95 -20.36
N ASP A 74 6.32 8.17 -20.89
CA ASP A 74 6.00 8.52 -22.27
C ASP A 74 4.60 8.04 -22.69
N GLU A 75 4.52 7.09 -23.63
CA GLU A 75 3.26 6.53 -24.12
C GLU A 75 2.74 5.36 -23.27
N ASP A 76 3.59 4.75 -22.45
CA ASP A 76 3.26 3.59 -21.64
C ASP A 76 2.70 4.04 -20.27
N ARG A 77 1.55 3.49 -19.90
CA ARG A 77 0.91 3.73 -18.60
C ARG A 77 0.57 2.40 -17.95
N TYR A 78 1.02 2.21 -16.72
CA TYR A 78 0.75 1.01 -15.94
C TYR A 78 -0.13 1.38 -14.75
N VAL A 79 -1.23 0.64 -14.57
CA VAL A 79 -2.13 0.78 -13.43
C VAL A 79 -2.05 -0.51 -12.62
N VAL A 80 -1.53 -0.40 -11.40
CA VAL A 80 -1.40 -1.49 -10.44
C VAL A 80 -2.40 -1.24 -9.30
N SER A 81 -3.39 -2.11 -9.15
CA SER A 81 -4.40 -2.02 -8.10
C SER A 81 -4.33 -3.21 -7.17
N PHE A 82 -4.40 -2.94 -5.86
CA PHE A 82 -4.58 -3.94 -4.81
C PHE A 82 -5.95 -3.72 -4.17
N THR A 83 -6.85 -4.69 -4.31
CA THR A 83 -8.22 -4.62 -3.78
C THR A 83 -8.42 -5.66 -2.70
N ARG A 84 -8.68 -5.18 -1.48
CA ARG A 84 -8.84 -6.01 -0.28
C ARG A 84 -10.06 -6.91 -0.38
N THR A 85 -9.86 -8.21 -0.17
CA THR A 85 -10.94 -9.19 0.04
C THR A 85 -11.16 -9.44 1.53
N HIS A 86 -10.10 -9.75 2.28
CA HIS A 86 -10.17 -9.95 3.74
C HIS A 86 -8.84 -9.62 4.44
N ASP A 87 -8.89 -9.52 5.77
CA ASP A 87 -7.71 -9.29 6.61
C ASP A 87 -7.09 -10.62 7.04
N LEU A 88 -5.78 -10.78 6.85
CA LEU A 88 -5.01 -11.84 7.52
C LEU A 88 -4.70 -11.50 8.97
N SER A 89 -4.46 -10.21 9.24
CA SER A 89 -4.23 -9.73 10.60
C SER A 89 -4.52 -8.25 10.73
N ALA A 90 -5.01 -7.86 11.90
CA ALA A 90 -5.12 -6.47 12.32
C ALA A 90 -4.68 -6.38 13.78
N ASN A 91 -3.57 -5.74 14.06
CA ASN A 91 -2.95 -5.72 15.38
C ASN A 91 -2.68 -4.28 15.83
N ARG A 92 -3.03 -3.95 17.07
CA ARG A 92 -2.57 -2.70 17.70
C ARG A 92 -1.20 -2.95 18.31
N MET A 93 -0.24 -2.08 18.04
CA MET A 93 1.12 -2.22 18.57
C MET A 93 1.14 -2.14 20.11
N VAL A 94 0.21 -1.39 20.73
CA VAL A 94 0.10 -1.33 22.19
C VAL A 94 -0.27 -2.68 22.83
N ASP A 95 -0.88 -3.60 22.08
CA ASP A 95 -1.26 -4.92 22.59
C ASP A 95 -0.07 -5.89 22.68
N THR A 96 1.06 -5.58 22.05
CA THR A 96 2.31 -6.36 22.18
C THR A 96 3.18 -5.89 23.36
N ILE A 97 2.90 -4.71 23.93
CA ILE A 97 3.61 -4.15 25.09
C ILE A 97 3.09 -4.79 26.38
N LYS A 98 3.96 -5.47 27.13
CA LYS A 98 3.63 -6.11 28.42
C LYS A 98 3.88 -5.16 29.61
N GLY A 99 3.12 -5.37 30.69
CA GLY A 99 3.37 -4.75 32.00
C GLY A 99 3.06 -3.25 32.09
N VAL A 100 3.65 -2.58 33.07
CA VAL A 100 3.37 -1.17 33.44
C VAL A 100 3.61 -0.19 32.27
N LYS A 101 4.51 -0.55 31.34
CA LYS A 101 4.77 0.20 30.09
C LYS A 101 3.54 0.30 29.18
N ARG A 102 2.61 -0.67 29.21
CA ARG A 102 1.35 -0.63 28.45
C ARG A 102 0.42 0.48 28.95
N ILE A 103 0.40 0.70 30.27
CA ILE A 103 -0.44 1.73 30.91
C ILE A 103 0.10 3.11 30.53
N ALA A 104 1.41 3.32 30.64
CA ALA A 104 2.07 4.55 30.21
C ALA A 104 1.88 4.82 28.71
N ALA A 105 2.05 3.80 27.84
CA ALA A 105 1.87 3.94 26.40
C ALA A 105 0.41 4.30 26.02
N LYS A 106 -0.59 3.73 26.71
CA LYS A 106 -1.99 4.14 26.55
C LYS A 106 -2.24 5.58 27.00
N LEU A 107 -1.62 6.01 28.11
CA LEU A 107 -1.71 7.39 28.60
C LEU A 107 -1.06 8.40 27.65
N MET A 108 -0.01 7.99 26.93
CA MET A 108 0.69 8.81 25.94
C MET A 108 0.03 8.78 24.54
N HIS A 109 -1.18 8.22 24.41
CA HIS A 109 -1.91 8.10 23.15
C HIS A 109 -1.12 7.37 22.03
N PHE A 110 -0.21 6.45 22.37
CA PHE A 110 0.47 5.63 21.37
C PHE A 110 -0.52 4.63 20.75
N ASP A 111 -0.92 4.89 19.51
CA ASP A 111 -2.00 4.20 18.81
C ASP A 111 -1.49 3.50 17.53
N GLY A 112 -0.24 3.05 17.51
CA GLY A 112 0.32 2.34 16.37
C GLY A 112 -0.46 1.06 16.02
N ALA A 113 -0.50 0.72 14.73
CA ALA A 113 -1.21 -0.44 14.21
C ALA A 113 -0.46 -1.08 13.04
N TYR A 114 -0.61 -2.39 12.90
CA TYR A 114 -0.11 -3.17 11.80
C TYR A 114 -1.25 -4.04 11.26
N LEU A 115 -1.54 -3.92 9.97
CA LEU A 115 -2.56 -4.67 9.27
C LEU A 115 -1.95 -5.39 8.07
N ARG A 116 -2.45 -6.59 7.79
CA ARG A 116 -2.06 -7.40 6.63
C ARG A 116 -3.32 -7.90 5.93
N PHE A 117 -3.34 -7.74 4.61
CA PHE A 117 -4.49 -7.97 3.75
C PHE A 117 -4.20 -9.09 2.76
N VAL A 118 -5.27 -9.75 2.32
CA VAL A 118 -5.30 -10.58 1.11
C VAL A 118 -6.38 -10.03 0.19
N GLY A 119 -6.11 -10.09 -1.11
CA GLY A 119 -7.09 -9.82 -2.15
C GLY A 119 -6.44 -9.70 -3.51
N ASP A 120 -7.14 -9.04 -4.42
CA ASP A 120 -6.82 -9.06 -5.85
C ASP A 120 -5.71 -8.05 -6.16
N LEU A 121 -4.67 -8.51 -6.83
CA LEU A 121 -3.75 -7.69 -7.61
C LEU A 121 -4.23 -7.65 -9.06
N GLN A 122 -4.41 -6.45 -9.61
CA GLN A 122 -4.63 -6.23 -11.04
C GLN A 122 -3.54 -5.31 -11.59
N ILE A 123 -2.92 -5.72 -12.70
CA ILE A 123 -1.94 -4.92 -13.45
C ILE A 123 -2.48 -4.72 -14.86
N SER A 124 -2.75 -3.47 -15.22
CA SER A 124 -3.21 -3.08 -16.56
C SER A 124 -2.17 -2.21 -17.24
N ARG A 125 -1.79 -2.54 -18.48
CA ARG A 125 -0.90 -1.72 -19.30
C ARG A 125 -1.69 -1.05 -20.41
N TYR A 126 -1.46 0.24 -20.57
CA TYR A 126 -1.94 1.04 -21.68
C TYR A 126 -0.76 1.55 -22.49
N ARG A 127 -0.95 1.70 -23.80
CA ARG A 127 0.00 2.36 -24.70
C ARG A 127 -0.75 3.36 -25.55
N ALA A 128 -0.30 4.62 -25.57
CA ALA A 128 -0.96 5.73 -26.26
C ALA A 128 -2.45 5.87 -25.90
N GLY A 129 -2.82 5.51 -24.67
CA GLY A 129 -4.20 5.56 -24.16
C GLY A 129 -5.00 4.27 -24.32
N ASP A 130 -4.61 3.38 -25.23
CA ASP A 130 -5.32 2.13 -25.47
C ASP A 130 -4.91 1.04 -24.48
N LEU A 131 -5.89 0.30 -23.96
CA LEU A 131 -5.63 -0.85 -23.10
C LEU A 131 -5.02 -1.98 -23.92
N VAL A 132 -3.77 -2.33 -23.61
CA VAL A 132 -3.04 -3.40 -24.31
C VAL A 132 -3.30 -4.75 -23.65
N GLU A 133 -3.28 -4.79 -22.32
CA GLU A 133 -3.40 -6.04 -21.58
C GLU A 133 -3.77 -5.78 -20.12
N THR A 134 -4.31 -6.81 -19.47
CA THR A 134 -4.59 -6.82 -18.03
C THR A 134 -4.36 -8.23 -17.48
N TYR A 135 -3.63 -8.30 -16.38
CA TYR A 135 -3.41 -9.53 -15.61
C TYR A 135 -3.94 -9.37 -14.20
N LYS A 136 -4.35 -10.49 -13.62
CA LYS A 136 -4.88 -10.58 -12.26
C LYS A 136 -4.29 -11.79 -11.54
N ASP A 137 -4.03 -11.61 -10.25
CA ASP A 137 -3.66 -12.70 -9.34
C ASP A 137 -4.00 -12.28 -7.89
N ASP A 138 -3.81 -13.17 -6.94
CA ASP A 138 -3.91 -12.88 -5.52
C ASP A 138 -2.62 -12.23 -5.01
N ALA A 139 -2.74 -11.29 -4.07
CA ALA A 139 -1.61 -10.67 -3.40
C ALA A 139 -1.83 -10.50 -1.90
N ILE A 140 -0.70 -10.33 -1.20
CA ILE A 140 -0.65 -9.96 0.20
C ILE A 140 0.05 -8.62 0.32
N TRP A 141 -0.53 -7.70 1.08
CA TRP A 141 0.09 -6.41 1.38
C TRP A 141 -0.20 -5.96 2.80
N GLU A 142 0.52 -4.93 3.22
CA GLU A 142 0.65 -4.50 4.59
C GLU A 142 0.44 -2.99 4.72
N LEU A 143 -0.20 -2.61 5.82
CA LEU A 143 -0.40 -1.22 6.23
C LEU A 143 0.09 -1.04 7.66
N MET A 144 0.90 -0.01 7.87
CA MET A 144 1.47 0.35 9.15
C MET A 144 1.13 1.77 9.51
N TYR A 145 0.67 1.94 10.74
CA TYR A 145 0.57 3.23 11.42
C TYR A 145 1.53 3.20 12.61
N PHE A 146 2.47 4.14 12.66
CA PHE A 146 3.34 4.30 13.84
C PHE A 146 2.74 5.23 14.90
N GLY A 147 1.58 5.83 14.61
CA GLY A 147 0.87 6.76 15.47
C GLY A 147 -0.46 7.18 14.83
N HIS A 148 -0.94 8.38 15.16
CA HIS A 148 -2.24 8.86 14.71
C HIS A 148 -2.28 8.96 13.17
N PRO A 149 -3.38 8.52 12.54
CA PRO A 149 -3.57 8.73 11.12
C PRO A 149 -3.76 10.23 10.84
N ARG A 150 -3.33 10.68 9.66
CA ARG A 150 -3.59 12.02 9.14
C ARG A 150 -4.46 11.93 7.89
#